data_AF-A0A9X2D4Q9-F1
#
_entry.id   AF-A0A9X2D4Q9-F1
#
_cell.length_a   1.000
_cell.length_b   1.000
_cell.length_c   1.000
_cell.angle_alpha   90.00
_cell.angle_beta   90.00
_cell.angle_gamma   90.00
#
_symmetry.space_group_name_H-M   'P 1'
#
loop_
_entity.id
_entity.type
_entity.pdbx_description
1 polymer ?
#
loop_
_entity_poly.entity_id
_entity_poly.type
_entity_poly.pdbx_seq_one_letter_code
_entity_poly.pdbx_strand_id
1 'polypeptide(L)'
;MNAHDRTTEKASALARTFTHLAFGLEDERSPQQLQSLAQVLARQALELADLLEAEHALSGRPAGAGEPYLPMSPGDTVPPEWLPPLD
;
A
#
# COMPACT_ATOMS: atom_id res chain seq x y z
N MET A 1 2.98 -1.07 -21.92
CA MET A 1 2.16 -0.70 -20.76
C MET A 1 2.68 0.61 -20.21
N ASN A 2 1.83 1.63 -20.04
CA ASN A 2 2.29 2.96 -19.59
C ASN A 2 2.54 2.95 -18.05
N ALA A 3 3.07 4.04 -17.49
CA ALA A 3 3.35 4.13 -16.03
C ALA A 3 2.06 4.00 -15.20
N HIS A 4 1.03 4.74 -15.58
CA HIS A 4 -0.29 4.74 -14.92
C HIS A 4 -0.94 3.33 -14.88
N ASP A 5 -0.85 2.57 -15.97
CA ASP A 5 -1.34 1.19 -16.06
C ASP A 5 -0.59 0.29 -15.06
N ARG A 6 0.74 0.43 -14.96
CA ARG A 6 1.57 -0.32 -13.99
C ARG A 6 1.17 0.00 -12.55
N THR A 7 0.99 1.28 -12.25
CA THR A 7 0.60 1.76 -10.93
C THR A 7 -0.79 1.25 -10.55
N THR A 8 -1.75 1.31 -11.48
CA THR A 8 -3.13 0.85 -11.28
C THR A 8 -3.20 -0.67 -11.09
N GLU A 9 -2.46 -1.43 -11.90
CA GLU A 9 -2.36 -2.88 -11.76
C GLU A 9 -1.74 -3.26 -10.41
N LYS A 10 -0.70 -2.54 -9.98
CA LYS A 10 -0.02 -2.79 -8.71
C LYS A 10 -0.92 -2.48 -7.50
N ALA A 11 -1.63 -1.35 -7.53
CA ALA A 11 -2.61 -1.00 -6.51
C ALA A 11 -3.73 -2.05 -6.41
N SER A 12 -4.21 -2.54 -7.56
CA SER A 12 -5.22 -3.60 -7.62
C SER A 12 -4.70 -4.93 -7.05
N ALA A 13 -3.43 -5.27 -7.33
CA ALA A 13 -2.80 -6.46 -6.76
C ALA A 13 -2.64 -6.37 -5.24
N LEU A 14 -2.22 -5.20 -4.73
CA LEU A 14 -2.09 -4.93 -3.30
C LEU A 14 -3.43 -5.10 -2.58
N ALA A 15 -4.51 -4.52 -3.12
CA ALA A 15 -5.86 -4.62 -2.57
C ALA A 15 -6.32 -6.09 -2.47
N ARG A 16 -6.11 -6.90 -3.52
CA ARG A 16 -6.44 -8.33 -3.49
C ARG A 16 -5.64 -9.09 -2.44
N THR A 17 -4.34 -8.84 -2.32
CA THR A 17 -3.51 -9.48 -1.28
C THR A 17 -3.99 -9.11 0.12
N PHE A 18 -4.35 -7.84 0.34
CA PHE A 18 -4.91 -7.39 1.61
C PHE A 18 -6.22 -8.12 1.94
N THR A 19 -7.14 -8.21 0.97
CA THR A 19 -8.39 -8.97 1.13
C THR A 19 -8.12 -10.43 1.49
N HIS A 20 -7.15 -11.08 0.85
CA HIS A 20 -6.78 -12.46 1.19
C HIS A 20 -6.18 -12.62 2.60
N LEU A 21 -5.43 -11.62 3.07
CA LEU A 21 -4.91 -11.59 4.43
C LEU A 21 -6.03 -11.40 5.45
N ALA A 22 -6.95 -10.45 5.19
CA ALA A 22 -8.11 -10.18 6.05
C ALA A 22 -9.01 -11.42 6.18
N PHE A 23 -9.39 -12.05 5.06
CA PHE A 23 -10.14 -13.32 5.11
C PHE A 23 -9.36 -14.44 5.79
N GLY A 24 -8.04 -14.49 5.60
CA GLY A 24 -7.22 -15.49 6.27
C GLY A 24 -7.24 -15.36 7.79
N LEU A 25 -7.33 -14.13 8.31
CA LEU A 25 -7.44 -13.87 9.75
C LEU A 25 -8.81 -14.30 10.29
N GLU A 26 -9.87 -14.10 9.53
CA GLU A 26 -11.23 -14.53 9.87
C GLU A 26 -11.40 -16.07 9.82
N ASP A 27 -10.71 -16.73 8.89
CA ASP A 27 -10.77 -18.18 8.62
C ASP A 27 -9.74 -19.00 9.42
N GLU A 28 -9.17 -18.41 10.49
CA GLU A 28 -8.19 -19.04 11.39
C GLU A 28 -7.00 -19.72 10.67
N ARG A 29 -6.53 -19.13 9.56
CA ARG A 29 -5.38 -19.67 8.83
C ARG A 29 -4.14 -19.76 9.71
N SER A 30 -3.25 -20.69 9.37
CA SER A 30 -2.05 -20.88 10.18
C SER A 30 -1.22 -19.60 10.24
N PRO A 31 -0.60 -19.28 11.39
CA PRO A 31 0.22 -18.08 11.54
C PRO A 31 1.29 -17.92 10.46
N GLN A 32 1.84 -19.03 9.96
CA GLN A 32 2.85 -19.04 8.90
C GLN A 32 2.28 -18.62 7.53
N GLN A 33 1.04 -19.02 7.22
CA GLN A 33 0.35 -18.57 5.99
C GLN A 33 0.03 -17.07 6.06
N LEU A 34 -0.46 -16.61 7.22
CA LEU A 34 -0.73 -15.19 7.47
C LEU A 34 0.55 -14.35 7.37
N GLN A 35 1.64 -14.82 7.97
CA GLN A 35 2.95 -14.17 7.88
C GLN A 35 3.44 -14.08 6.42
N SER A 36 3.29 -15.15 5.64
CA SER A 36 3.68 -15.16 4.23
C SER A 36 2.87 -14.15 3.40
N LEU A 37 1.55 -14.07 3.64
CA LEU A 37 0.68 -13.08 3.00
C LEU A 37 1.04 -11.65 3.40
N ALA A 38 1.32 -11.41 4.68
CA ALA A 38 1.74 -10.09 5.17
C ALA A 38 3.07 -9.63 4.56
N GLN A 39 4.04 -10.55 4.37
CA GLN A 39 5.30 -10.23 3.69
C GLN A 39 5.10 -9.86 2.22
N VAL A 40 4.22 -10.58 1.51
CA VAL A 40 3.87 -10.25 0.12
C VAL A 40 3.19 -8.89 0.06
N LEU A 41 2.27 -8.61 0.97
CA LEU A 41 1.58 -7.32 1.07
C LEU A 41 2.57 -6.17 1.27
N ALA A 42 3.49 -6.30 2.24
CA ALA A 42 4.49 -5.28 2.53
C ALA A 42 5.40 -4.99 1.31
N ARG A 43 5.84 -6.04 0.62
CA ARG A 43 6.65 -5.89 -0.59
C ARG A 43 5.88 -5.19 -1.72
N GLN A 44 4.62 -5.57 -1.94
CA GLN A 44 3.78 -4.92 -2.95
C GLN A 44 3.53 -3.44 -2.63
N ALA A 45 3.38 -3.09 -1.34
CA ALA A 45 3.18 -1.71 -0.91
C ALA A 45 4.42 -0.84 -1.16
N LEU A 46 5.62 -1.36 -0.85
CA LEU A 46 6.88 -0.68 -1.15
C LEU A 46 7.05 -0.46 -2.66
N GLU A 47 6.82 -1.50 -3.46
CA GLU A 47 6.93 -1.40 -4.93
C GLU A 47 5.92 -0.40 -5.53
N LEU A 48 4.73 -0.27 -4.93
CA LEU A 48 3.75 0.75 -5.34
C LEU A 48 4.20 2.16 -4.92
N ALA A 49 4.75 2.33 -3.72
CA ALA A 49 5.27 3.60 -3.25
C ALA A 49 6.41 4.11 -4.15
N ASP A 50 7.35 3.24 -4.53
CA ASP A 50 8.45 3.57 -5.45
C ASP A 50 7.91 4.02 -6.83
N LEU A 51 6.87 3.37 -7.34
CA LEU A 51 6.23 3.74 -8.60
C LEU A 51 5.56 5.12 -8.53
N LEU A 52 4.83 5.37 -7.44
CA LEU A 52 4.17 6.66 -7.21
C LEU A 52 5.19 7.80 -7.05
N GLU A 53 6.30 7.55 -6.34
CA GLU A 53 7.39 8.53 -6.21
C GLU A 53 8.03 8.84 -7.57
N ALA A 54 8.28 7.81 -8.40
CA ALA A 54 8.81 7.99 -9.74
C ALA A 54 7.85 8.76 -10.66
N GLU A 55 6.55 8.47 -10.60
CA GLU A 55 5.52 9.23 -11.34
C GLU A 55 5.46 10.69 -10.88
N HIS A 56 5.53 10.92 -9.57
CA HIS A 56 5.51 12.26 -8.99
C HIS A 56 6.72 13.08 -9.44
N ALA A 57 7.93 12.51 -9.38
CA ALA A 57 9.16 13.14 -9.84
C ALA A 57 9.12 13.52 -11.33
N LEU A 58 8.52 12.68 -12.18
CA LEU A 58 8.35 12.95 -13.61
C LEU A 58 7.28 14.01 -13.92
N SER A 59 6.28 14.16 -13.05
CA SER A 59 5.18 15.10 -13.25
C SER A 59 5.60 16.58 -13.08
N GLY A 60 6.76 16.84 -12.45
CA GLY A 60 7.27 18.18 -12.17
C GLY A 60 6.36 19.03 -11.27
N ARG A 61 5.25 18.47 -10.78
CA ARG A 61 4.41 19.11 -9.78
C ARG A 61 5.19 19.10 -8.47
N PRO A 62 5.31 20.24 -7.76
CA PRO A 62 5.78 20.18 -6.39
C PRO A 62 4.91 19.16 -5.68
N ALA A 63 5.52 18.27 -4.87
CA ALA A 63 4.73 17.53 -3.88
C ALA A 63 3.90 18.61 -3.20
N GLY A 64 2.57 18.57 -3.35
CA GLY A 64 1.71 19.54 -2.68
C GLY A 64 2.19 19.57 -1.25
N ALA A 65 2.34 20.77 -0.68
CA ALA A 65 2.83 20.97 0.68
C ALA A 65 1.84 20.43 1.72
N GLY A 66 1.45 19.16 1.59
CA GLY A 66 1.14 18.29 2.70
C GLY A 66 2.43 18.08 3.49
N GLU A 67 2.24 17.81 4.77
CA GLU A 67 3.31 17.71 5.73
C GLU A 67 4.48 16.85 5.22
N PRO A 68 5.73 17.18 5.60
CA PRO A 68 6.88 16.36 5.24
C PRO A 68 6.57 14.90 5.53
N TYR A 69 6.78 14.03 4.55
CA TYR A 69 6.62 12.59 4.71
C TYR A 69 7.52 12.14 5.86
N LEU A 70 6.92 11.96 7.03
CA LEU A 70 7.56 11.34 8.16
C LEU A 70 7.44 9.83 7.92
N PRO A 71 8.57 9.11 7.78
CA PRO A 71 8.51 7.67 7.65
C PRO A 71 7.80 7.10 8.90
N MET A 72 6.68 6.41 8.67
CA MET A 72 5.94 5.74 9.75
C MET A 72 6.87 4.75 10.44
N SER A 73 6.96 4.84 11.77
CA SER A 73 7.65 3.87 12.60
C SER A 73 6.82 2.58 12.70
N PRO A 74 7.45 1.42 12.91
CA PRO A 74 6.72 0.19 13.20
C PRO A 74 5.84 0.38 14.45
N GLY A 75 4.52 0.36 14.25
CA GLY A 75 3.52 0.62 15.32
C GLY A 75 2.71 1.90 15.11
N ASP A 76 3.11 2.78 14.18
CA ASP A 76 2.29 3.91 13.78
C ASP A 76 1.03 3.40 13.06
N THR A 77 -0.11 3.96 13.43
CA THR A 77 -1.37 3.74 12.72
C THR A 77 -1.51 4.83 11.67
N VAL A 78 -1.98 4.45 10.48
CA VAL A 78 -2.31 5.43 9.44
C VAL A 78 -3.33 6.41 10.03
N PRO A 79 -3.07 7.73 9.98
CA PRO A 79 -3.99 8.72 10.51
C PRO A 79 -5.39 8.53 9.89
N PRO A 80 -6.47 8.55 10.69
CA PRO A 80 -7.84 8.34 10.20
C PRO A 80 -8.22 9.27 9.04
N GLU A 81 -7.67 10.48 9.01
CA GLU A 81 -7.85 11.47 7.96
C GLU A 81 -7.23 11.10 6.61
N TRP A 82 -6.32 10.12 6.58
CA TRP A 82 -5.70 9.60 5.36
C TRP A 82 -6.43 8.37 4.82
N LEU A 83 -7.33 7.79 5.63
CA LEU A 83 -8.16 6.68 5.22
C LEU A 83 -9.41 7.21 4.49
N PRO A 84 -9.82 6.58 3.38
CA PRO A 84 -11.11 6.91 2.78
C PRO A 84 -12.24 6.62 3.78
N PRO A 85 -13.38 7.35 3.70
CA PRO A 85 -14.53 7.09 4.57
C PRO A 85 -14.97 5.63 4.43
N LEU A 86 -15.20 4.99 5.57
CA LEU A 86 -15.79 3.65 5.63
C LEU A 86 -17.31 3.80 5.41
N ASP A 87 -17.77 3.42 4.22
CA ASP A 87 -19.20 3.20 3.91
C ASP A 87 -19.66 1.83 4.41
#